data_AF-A0A497NAD8-F1
#
_entry.id   AF-A0A497NAD8-F1
#
_cell.length_a   1.000
_cell.length_b   1.000
_cell.length_c   1.000
_cell.angle_alpha   90.00
_cell.angle_beta   90.00
_cell.angle_gamma   90.00
#
_symmetry.space_group_name_H-M   'P 1'
#
loop_
_entity.id
_entity.type
_entity.pdbx_description
1 polymer ?
#
loop_
_entity_poly.entity_id
_entity_poly.type
_entity_poly.pdbx_seq_one_letter_code
_entity_poly.pdbx_strand_id
1 'polypeptide(L)'
;MKADRIWLAGLAVTMLLIILTVTFIAENGFPAFKLARYEWKAVKVSDRMGAEVASFMWNRRSIDVIGQIIVLFGAAAGCILIFRREK
;
A
#
# COMPACT_ATOMS: atom_id res chain seq x y z
N MET A 1 13.18 24.30 -10.63
CA MET A 1 13.08 24.22 -9.15
C MET A 1 14.49 24.28 -8.57
N LYS A 2 14.82 25.23 -7.71
CA LYS A 2 16.08 25.17 -6.96
C LYS A 2 16.00 23.97 -6.02
N ALA A 3 17.05 23.15 -5.94
CA ALA A 3 17.14 22.07 -4.97
C ALA A 3 17.19 22.69 -3.57
N ASP A 4 16.02 22.88 -2.96
CA ASP A 4 15.92 23.29 -1.57
C ASP A 4 16.06 22.07 -0.65
N ARG A 5 16.35 22.33 0.62
CA ARG A 5 16.58 21.27 1.61
C ARG A 5 15.34 20.39 1.81
N ILE A 6 14.15 20.91 1.54
CA ILE A 6 12.88 20.18 1.69
C ILE A 6 12.74 19.17 0.56
N TRP A 7 13.04 19.57 -0.67
CA TRP A 7 13.04 18.71 -1.84
C TRP A 7 14.05 17.57 -1.71
N LEU A 8 15.27 17.89 -1.24
CA LEU A 8 16.31 16.89 -0.95
C LEU A 8 15.89 15.90 0.14
N ALA A 9 15.25 16.38 1.22
CA ALA A 9 14.72 15.51 2.28
C ALA A 9 13.60 14.61 1.77
N GLY A 10 12.68 15.15 0.95
CA GLY A 10 11.62 14.36 0.33
C GLY A 10 12.17 13.28 -0.61
N LEU A 11 13.19 13.60 -1.40
CA LEU A 11 13.86 12.65 -2.28
C LEU A 11 14.54 11.53 -1.47
N ALA A 12 15.24 11.87 -0.40
CA ALA A 12 15.92 10.91 0.46
C ALA A 12 14.92 9.94 1.13
N VAL A 13 13.81 10.46 1.67
CA VAL A 13 12.75 9.63 2.26
C VAL A 13 12.11 8.72 1.21
N THR A 14 11.87 9.23 -0.01
CA THR A 14 11.30 8.44 -1.09
C THR A 14 12.23 7.29 -1.50
N MET A 15 13.53 7.57 -1.67
CA MET A 15 14.52 6.53 -1.97
C MET A 15 14.59 5.47 -0.87
N LEU A 16 14.57 5.89 0.40
CA LEU A 16 14.55 4.98 1.54
C LEU A 16 13.33 4.06 1.50
N LEU A 17 12.14 4.62 1.25
CA LEU A 17 10.90 3.84 1.16
C LEU A 17 10.93 2.83 0.00
N ILE A 18 11.49 3.21 -1.15
CA ILE A 18 11.66 2.31 -2.30
C ILE A 18 12.57 1.14 -1.92
N ILE A 19 13.73 1.42 -1.32
CA ILE A 19 14.68 0.40 -0.90
C ILE A 19 14.03 -0.56 0.10
N LEU A 20 13.38 -0.03 1.14
CA LEU A 20 12.69 -0.83 2.14
C LEU A 20 11.61 -1.72 1.50
N THR A 21 10.86 -1.18 0.55
CA THR A 21 9.82 -1.94 -0.16
C THR A 21 10.41 -3.07 -0.99
N VAL A 22 11.47 -2.80 -1.76
CA VAL A 22 12.13 -3.82 -2.59
C VAL A 22 12.76 -4.91 -1.72
N THR A 23 13.46 -4.53 -0.64
CA THR A 23 14.05 -5.48 0.30
C THR A 23 12.97 -6.34 0.97
N PHE A 24 11.89 -5.71 1.43
CA PHE A 24 10.76 -6.42 2.02
C PHE A 24 10.15 -7.45 1.04
N ILE A 25 9.99 -7.07 -0.23
CA ILE A 25 9.51 -7.96 -1.29
C ILE A 25 10.50 -9.11 -1.54
N ALA A 26 11.80 -8.82 -1.58
CA ALA A 26 12.83 -9.83 -1.83
C ALA A 26 12.92 -10.85 -0.70
N GLU A 27 12.86 -10.40 0.56
CA GLU A 27 12.99 -11.25 1.75
C GLU A 27 11.73 -12.07 2.04
N ASN A 28 10.55 -11.49 1.86
CA ASN A 28 9.28 -12.19 2.11
C ASN A 28 8.78 -12.98 0.89
N GLY A 29 9.51 -12.88 -0.23
CA GLY A 29 9.19 -13.45 -1.53
C GLY A 29 8.06 -12.69 -2.20
N PHE A 30 8.26 -12.24 -3.44
CA PHE A 30 7.12 -11.93 -4.29
C PHE A 30 6.52 -13.25 -4.78
N PRO A 31 5.26 -13.53 -4.47
CA PRO A 31 4.34 -12.60 -3.89
C PRO A 31 4.21 -12.87 -2.37
N ALA A 32 4.17 -11.83 -1.54
CA ALA A 32 3.55 -11.97 -0.22
C ALA A 32 2.08 -12.47 -0.39
N PHE A 33 1.56 -12.34 -1.61
CA PHE A 33 0.49 -13.13 -2.26
C PHE A 33 0.93 -14.52 -2.75
N LYS A 34 1.55 -15.38 -1.94
CA LYS A 34 1.49 -16.81 -2.31
C LYS A 34 0.00 -17.08 -2.52
N LEU A 35 -0.40 -17.47 -3.74
CA LEU A 35 -1.76 -17.95 -4.03
C LEU A 35 -2.15 -18.74 -2.80
N ALA A 36 -3.18 -18.30 -2.08
CA ALA A 36 -3.42 -18.85 -0.76
C ALA A 36 -3.39 -20.38 -0.92
N ARG A 37 -2.63 -21.07 -0.07
CA ARG A 37 -2.52 -22.52 -0.21
C ARG A 37 -3.94 -23.10 -0.17
N TYR A 38 -4.13 -24.25 -0.83
CA TYR A 38 -5.37 -24.97 -1.16
C TYR A 38 -6.49 -25.00 -0.07
N GLU A 39 -6.18 -24.61 1.17
CA GLU A 39 -7.11 -24.29 2.26
C GLU A 39 -7.78 -22.89 2.14
N TRP A 40 -8.23 -22.48 0.95
CA TRP A 40 -8.98 -21.22 0.81
C TRP A 40 -10.32 -21.33 1.56
N LYS A 41 -10.47 -20.58 2.65
CA LYS A 41 -11.79 -20.26 3.20
C LYS A 41 -12.41 -19.15 2.36
N ALA A 42 -13.08 -19.53 1.27
CA ALA A 42 -13.89 -18.61 0.48
C ALA A 42 -14.98 -17.99 1.36
N VAL A 43 -15.15 -16.67 1.27
CA VAL A 43 -16.31 -15.99 1.84
C VAL A 43 -17.55 -16.49 1.11
N LYS A 44 -18.57 -16.95 1.85
CA LYS A 44 -19.79 -17.47 1.24
C LYS A 44 -20.63 -16.31 0.73
N VAL A 45 -21.31 -16.54 -0.39
CA VAL A 45 -22.29 -15.58 -0.89
C VAL A 45 -23.47 -15.54 0.09
N SER A 46 -23.63 -14.42 0.79
CA SER A 46 -24.67 -14.21 1.81
C SER A 46 -24.96 -12.72 1.98
N ASP A 47 -26.03 -12.38 2.70
CA ASP A 47 -26.35 -11.00 3.07
C ASP A 47 -25.27 -10.33 3.95
N ARG A 48 -24.36 -11.14 4.54
CA ARG A 48 -23.25 -10.68 5.39
C ARG A 48 -21.91 -10.63 4.66
N MET A 49 -21.90 -10.81 3.33
CA MET A 49 -20.68 -10.89 2.53
C MET A 49 -19.74 -9.71 2.78
N GLY A 50 -20.24 -8.48 2.89
CA GLY A 50 -19.40 -7.31 3.15
C GLY A 50 -18.59 -7.41 4.45
N ALA A 51 -19.24 -7.82 5.54
CA ALA A 51 -18.58 -8.00 6.84
C ALA A 51 -17.61 -9.19 6.83
N GLU A 52 -17.96 -10.29 6.15
CA GLU A 52 -17.10 -11.46 6.02
C GLU A 52 -15.86 -11.18 5.17
N VAL A 53 -16.00 -10.43 4.05
CA VAL A 53 -14.87 -9.98 3.23
C VAL A 53 -13.98 -9.03 4.03
N ALA A 54 -14.54 -8.07 4.75
CA ALA A 54 -13.76 -7.15 5.58
C ALA A 54 -12.95 -7.92 6.65
N SER A 55 -13.60 -8.86 7.35
CA SER A 55 -12.94 -9.72 8.34
C SER A 55 -11.86 -10.60 7.72
N PHE A 56 -12.11 -11.19 6.54
CA PHE A 56 -11.12 -11.98 5.82
C PHE A 56 -9.91 -11.12 5.42
N MET A 57 -10.15 -9.95 4.84
CA MET A 57 -9.08 -9.03 4.44
C MET A 57 -8.24 -8.60 5.64
N TRP A 58 -8.85 -8.24 6.77
CA TRP A 58 -8.11 -7.82 7.96
C TRP A 58 -7.35 -8.97 8.64
N ASN A 59 -7.91 -10.18 8.68
CA ASN A 59 -7.32 -11.30 9.43
C ASN A 59 -6.37 -12.16 8.59
N ARG A 60 -6.50 -12.16 7.25
CA ARG A 60 -5.73 -13.02 6.35
C ARG A 60 -4.92 -12.27 5.31
N ARG A 61 -5.29 -11.03 4.97
CA ARG A 61 -4.65 -10.19 3.95
C ARG A 61 -4.43 -8.75 4.42
N SER A 62 -4.11 -8.56 5.71
CA SER A 62 -3.97 -7.24 6.33
C SER A 62 -2.94 -6.36 5.62
N ILE A 63 -1.84 -6.96 5.17
CA ILE A 63 -0.77 -6.27 4.44
C ILE A 63 -1.33 -5.63 3.15
N ASP A 64 -2.26 -6.28 2.47
CA ASP A 64 -2.86 -5.74 1.24
C ASP A 64 -3.76 -4.54 1.53
N VAL A 65 -4.49 -4.57 2.66
CA VAL A 65 -5.31 -3.44 3.12
C VAL A 65 -4.41 -2.24 3.47
N ILE A 66 -3.32 -2.47 4.21
CA ILE A 66 -2.36 -1.44 4.58
C ILE A 66 -1.70 -0.86 3.32
N GLY A 67 -1.29 -1.72 2.38
CA GLY A 67 -0.74 -1.31 1.09
C GLY A 67 -1.70 -0.43 0.30
N GLN A 68 -2.98 -0.82 0.21
CA GLN A 68 -4.01 -0.01 -0.45
C GLN A 68 -4.18 1.37 0.20
N ILE A 69 -4.16 1.47 1.53
CA ILE A 69 -4.26 2.76 2.24
C ILE A 69 -3.07 3.66 1.89
N ILE A 70 -1.85 3.12 1.86
CA ILE A 70 -0.64 3.87 1.50
C ILE A 70 -0.74 4.39 0.06
N VAL A 71 -1.19 3.56 -0.88
CA VAL A 71 -1.37 3.94 -2.28
C VAL A 71 -2.41 5.05 -2.41
N LEU A 72 -3.57 4.91 -1.75
CA LEU A 72 -4.63 5.93 -1.77
C LEU A 72 -4.17 7.25 -1.17
N PHE A 73 -3.46 7.20 -0.04
CA PHE A 73 -2.92 8.38 0.61
C PHE A 73 -1.87 9.07 -0.28
N GLY A 74 -0.95 8.31 -0.87
CA GLY A 74 0.05 8.83 -1.80
C GLY A 74 -0.58 9.47 -3.04
N ALA A 75 -1.62 8.84 -3.60
CA ALA A 75 -2.38 9.40 -4.72
C ALA A 75 -3.04 10.73 -4.35
N ALA A 76 -3.71 10.78 -3.19
CA ALA A 76 -4.35 12.01 -2.71
C ALA A 76 -3.33 13.15 -2.47
N ALA A 77 -2.21 12.84 -1.82
CA ALA A 77 -1.12 13.80 -1.61
C ALA A 77 -0.53 14.29 -2.94
N GLY A 78 -0.35 13.39 -3.91
CA GLY A 78 0.10 13.72 -5.27
C GLY A 78 -0.86 14.66 -5.98
N CYS A 79 -2.16 14.40 -5.93
CA CYS A 79 -3.18 15.30 -6.49
C CYS A 79 -3.11 16.70 -5.85
N ILE A 80 -2.99 16.78 -4.53
CA ILE A 80 -2.86 18.07 -3.81
C ILE A 80 -1.62 18.83 -4.29
N LEU A 81 -0.48 18.14 -4.44
CA LEU A 81 0.76 18.76 -4.90
C LEU A 81 0.67 19.26 -6.34
N ILE A 82 0.07 18.48 -7.25
CA ILE A 82 -0.11 18.85 -8.67
C ILE A 82 -1.02 20.06 -8.81
N PHE A 83 -2.12 20.12 -8.04
CA PHE A 83 -3.09 21.22 -8.11
C PHE A 83 -2.78 22.39 -7.18
N ARG A 84 -1.67 22.35 -6.45
CA ARG A 84 -1.26 23.46 -5.57
C ARG A 84 -0.92 24.68 -6.43
N ARG A 85 -1.57 25.81 -6.19
CA ARG A 85 -1.15 27.10 -6.78
C ARG A 85 0.27 27.43 -6.32
N GLU A 86 1.16 27.62 -7.27
CA GLU A 86 2.46 28.23 -7.01
C GLU A 86 2.23 29.69 -6.60
N LYS A 87 2.88 30.11 -5.50
CA LYS A 87 3.06 31.51 -5.14
C LYS A 87 4.52 31.87 -5.38
#